data_AF-A0A820F687-F1
#
_entry.id   AF-A0A820F687-F1
#
_cell.length_a   1.000
_cell.length_b   1.000
_cell.length_c   1.000
_cell.angle_alpha   90.00
_cell.angle_beta   90.00
_cell.angle_gamma   90.00
#
_symmetry.space_group_name_H-M   'P 1'
#
loop_
_entity.id
_entity.type
_entity.pdbx_description
1 polymer ?
#
loop_
_entity_poly.entity_id
_entity_poly.type
_entity_poly.pdbx_seq_one_letter_code
_entity_poly.pdbx_strand_id
1 'polypeptide(L)'
;QKGGGTEHQREMAKKYREKIENELKDTCQELFMLLDKYLIPKATTAESKIVYLKMKGDYYRYLAEATTGSEQQKFAGESEIAYKDAFDMAKNQMPVTHPIRLGLVLNFSVFYYEILNDTDTACRMAKQAFDDALAELDSIGEDSYRDSTIIMQLLRDNLTVWTNNPSDVNDANQSEEQ
;
A
#
# COMPACT_ATOMS: atom_id res chain seq x y z
N GLN A 1 -47.37 2.56 5.29
CA GLN A 1 -46.27 2.46 6.28
C GLN A 1 -45.20 1.50 5.75
N LYS A 2 -44.10 2.00 5.17
CA LYS A 2 -42.93 1.22 4.75
C LYS A 2 -41.65 2.08 4.87
N GLY A 3 -41.38 2.63 6.07
CA GLY A 3 -40.26 3.55 6.28
C GLY A 3 -39.33 3.22 7.47
N GLY A 4 -39.71 2.30 8.37
CA GLY A 4 -38.93 2.04 9.60
C GLY A 4 -37.85 0.95 9.48
N GLY A 5 -37.95 0.04 8.50
CA GLY A 5 -37.00 -1.07 8.35
C GLY A 5 -35.62 -0.63 7.84
N THR A 6 -35.57 0.44 7.05
CA THR A 6 -34.35 0.93 6.40
C THR A 6 -33.44 1.72 7.33
N GLU A 7 -34.00 2.50 8.26
CA GLU A 7 -33.22 3.31 9.19
C GLU A 7 -32.56 2.46 10.29
N HIS A 8 -33.32 1.51 10.86
CA HIS A 8 -32.77 0.56 11.82
C HIS A 8 -31.66 -0.32 11.22
N GLN A 9 -31.82 -0.77 9.96
CA GLN A 9 -30.77 -1.50 9.24
C GLN A 9 -29.51 -0.65 9.01
N ARG A 10 -29.66 0.63 8.65
CA ARG A 10 -28.53 1.56 8.50
C ARG A 10 -27.80 1.78 9.82
N GLU A 11 -28.53 1.93 10.92
CA GLU A 11 -27.93 2.12 12.25
C GLU A 11 -27.16 0.87 12.70
N MET A 12 -27.72 -0.32 12.49
CA MET A 12 -27.04 -1.58 12.79
C MET A 12 -25.78 -1.78 11.95
N ALA A 13 -25.85 -1.47 10.64
CA ALA A 13 -24.69 -1.55 9.75
C ALA A 13 -23.59 -0.56 10.18
N LYS A 14 -23.96 0.66 10.59
CA LYS A 14 -23.01 1.66 11.09
C LYS A 14 -22.31 1.17 12.35
N LYS A 15 -23.05 0.69 13.37
CA LYS A 15 -22.47 0.17 14.61
C LYS A 15 -21.54 -1.02 14.37
N TYR A 16 -21.90 -1.90 13.44
CA TYR A 16 -21.08 -3.06 13.11
C TYR A 16 -19.79 -2.64 12.38
N ARG A 17 -19.87 -1.66 11.48
CA ARG A 17 -18.69 -1.07 10.83
C ARG A 17 -17.75 -0.42 11.86
N GLU A 18 -18.27 0.42 12.74
CA GLU A 18 -17.48 1.08 13.79
C GLU A 18 -16.78 0.05 14.70
N LYS A 19 -17.45 -1.07 15.00
CA LYS A 19 -16.83 -2.17 15.76
C LYS A 19 -15.64 -2.78 15.02
N ILE A 20 -15.79 -3.08 13.73
CA ILE A 20 -14.70 -3.63 12.90
C ILE A 20 -13.55 -2.64 12.77
N GLU A 21 -13.85 -1.36 12.56
CA GLU A 21 -12.84 -0.30 12.47
C GLU A 21 -12.02 -0.20 13.76
N ASN A 22 -12.66 -0.32 14.93
CA ASN A 22 -11.95 -0.31 16.21
C ASN A 22 -11.08 -1.57 16.40
N GLU A 23 -11.60 -2.76 16.09
CA GLU A 23 -10.81 -4.01 16.17
C GLU A 23 -9.59 -3.97 15.24
N LEU A 24 -9.75 -3.40 14.04
CA LEU A 24 -8.65 -3.18 13.09
C LEU A 24 -7.61 -2.20 13.65
N LYS A 25 -8.05 -1.07 14.22
CA LYS A 25 -7.15 -0.07 14.83
C LYS A 25 -6.35 -0.67 15.98
N ASP A 26 -6.99 -1.40 16.88
CA ASP A 26 -6.33 -2.03 18.04
C ASP A 26 -5.28 -3.06 17.59
N THR A 27 -5.64 -3.93 16.63
CA THR A 27 -4.72 -4.92 16.07
C THR A 27 -3.51 -4.25 15.39
N CYS A 28 -3.73 -3.17 14.64
CA CYS A 28 -2.65 -2.43 14.00
C CYS A 28 -1.73 -1.75 15.03
N GLN A 29 -2.28 -1.22 16.13
CA GLN A 29 -1.48 -0.60 17.18
C GLN A 29 -0.54 -1.60 17.86
N GLU A 30 -1.02 -2.83 18.13
CA GLU A 30 -0.17 -3.90 18.66
C GLU A 30 0.96 -4.26 17.69
N LEU A 31 0.65 -4.34 16.40
CA LEU A 31 1.65 -4.60 15.36
C LEU A 31 2.68 -3.46 15.28
N PHE A 32 2.28 -2.20 15.29
CA PHE A 32 3.22 -1.07 15.26
C PHE A 32 4.14 -1.08 16.48
N MET A 33 3.60 -1.39 17.65
CA MET A 33 4.40 -1.54 18.86
C MET A 33 5.45 -2.67 18.69
N LEU A 34 5.05 -3.80 18.09
CA LEU A 34 5.96 -4.90 17.78
C LEU A 34 7.06 -4.49 16.79
N LEU A 35 6.67 -3.82 15.69
CA LEU A 35 7.57 -3.36 14.64
C LEU A 35 8.58 -2.35 15.19
N ASP A 36 8.11 -1.33 15.91
CA ASP A 36 8.93 -0.20 16.34
C ASP A 36 9.82 -0.51 17.54
N LYS A 37 9.36 -1.35 18.48
CA LYS A 37 10.14 -1.66 19.69
C LYS A 37 11.05 -2.87 19.52
N TYR A 38 10.69 -3.80 18.63
CA TYR A 38 11.38 -5.09 18.58
C TYR A 38 11.90 -5.45 17.19
N LEU A 39 11.06 -5.47 16.15
CA LEU A 39 11.47 -6.05 14.86
C LEU A 39 12.43 -5.13 14.08
N ILE A 40 12.06 -3.87 13.86
CA ILE A 40 12.89 -2.92 13.10
C ILE A 40 14.23 -2.64 13.82
N PRO A 41 14.27 -2.38 15.15
CA PRO A 41 15.54 -2.12 15.83
C PRO A 41 16.46 -3.33 15.94
N LYS A 42 15.91 -4.55 15.98
CA LYS A 42 16.71 -5.80 16.12
C LYS A 42 17.01 -6.47 14.78
N ALA A 43 16.50 -5.95 13.66
CA ALA A 43 16.80 -6.46 12.33
C ALA A 43 18.30 -6.33 12.05
N THR A 44 18.97 -7.46 11.80
CA THR A 44 20.42 -7.52 11.55
C THR A 44 20.76 -7.49 10.06
N THR A 45 19.79 -7.71 9.18
CA THR A 45 19.96 -7.67 7.72
C THR A 45 19.16 -6.52 7.12
N ALA A 46 19.67 -5.93 6.03
CA ALA A 46 18.93 -4.92 5.28
C ALA A 46 17.58 -5.49 4.79
N GLU A 47 17.58 -6.75 4.36
CA GLU A 47 16.40 -7.45 3.88
C GLU A 47 15.27 -7.50 4.91
N SER A 48 15.55 -8.00 6.12
CA SER A 48 14.55 -8.08 7.18
C SER A 48 14.02 -6.70 7.55
N LYS A 49 14.91 -5.70 7.63
CA LYS A 49 14.52 -4.33 7.95
C LYS A 49 13.63 -3.69 6.86
N ILE A 50 13.91 -3.95 5.57
CA ILE A 50 13.06 -3.51 4.45
C ILE A 50 11.69 -4.15 4.54
N VAL A 51 11.62 -5.47 4.81
CA VAL A 51 10.36 -6.18 4.96
C VAL A 51 9.52 -5.62 6.11
N TYR A 52 10.14 -5.32 7.25
CA TYR A 52 9.43 -4.73 8.40
C TYR A 52 8.95 -3.30 8.14
N LEU A 53 9.76 -2.47 7.47
CA LEU A 53 9.33 -1.11 7.08
C LEU A 53 8.21 -1.15 6.03
N LYS A 54 8.32 -2.05 5.04
CA LYS A 54 7.26 -2.30 4.07
C LYS A 54 5.97 -2.71 4.77
N MET A 55 6.05 -3.65 5.72
CA MET A 55 4.91 -4.08 6.53
C MET A 55 4.31 -2.91 7.30
N LYS A 56 5.13 -2.06 7.93
CA LYS A 56 4.64 -0.84 8.60
C LYS A 56 3.86 0.06 7.64
N GLY A 57 4.39 0.29 6.43
CA GLY A 57 3.72 1.04 5.36
C GLY A 57 2.39 0.42 4.93
N ASP A 58 2.36 -0.90 4.72
CA ASP A 58 1.15 -1.66 4.36
C ASP A 58 0.03 -1.50 5.40
N TYR A 59 0.34 -1.64 6.68
CA TYR A 59 -0.67 -1.55 7.73
C TYR A 59 -1.16 -0.12 7.98
N TYR A 60 -0.31 0.90 7.81
CA TYR A 60 -0.80 2.27 7.79
C TYR A 60 -1.67 2.57 6.56
N ARG A 61 -1.34 1.99 5.40
CA ARG A 61 -2.18 2.09 4.20
C ARG A 61 -3.57 1.51 4.45
N TYR A 62 -3.68 0.33 5.07
CA TYR A 62 -4.97 -0.26 5.43
C TYR A 62 -5.77 0.61 6.40
N LEU A 63 -5.12 1.25 7.37
CA LEU A 63 -5.78 2.21 8.26
C LEU A 63 -6.23 3.47 7.52
N ALA A 64 -5.45 3.97 6.56
CA ALA A 64 -5.84 5.11 5.74
C ALA A 64 -7.06 4.78 4.86
N GLU A 65 -7.14 3.57 4.30
CA GLU A 65 -8.30 3.11 3.53
C GLU A 65 -9.57 3.00 4.40
N ALA A 66 -9.42 2.57 5.67
CA ALA A 66 -10.53 2.36 6.58
C ALA A 66 -10.99 3.62 7.33
N THR A 67 -10.32 4.77 7.13
CA THR A 67 -10.63 6.02 7.88
C THR A 67 -10.86 7.19 6.93
N THR A 68 -11.35 8.31 7.47
CA THR A 68 -11.64 9.53 6.70
C THR A 68 -11.14 10.77 7.43
N GLY A 69 -11.06 11.90 6.71
CA GLY A 69 -10.69 13.20 7.27
C GLY A 69 -9.28 13.21 7.87
N SER A 70 -9.14 13.78 9.07
CA SER A 70 -7.81 13.98 9.69
C SER A 70 -7.09 12.68 10.05
N GLU A 71 -7.81 11.60 10.39
CA GLU A 71 -7.19 10.30 10.68
C GLU A 71 -6.60 9.68 9.41
N GLN A 72 -7.34 9.74 8.30
CA GLN A 72 -6.87 9.26 7.01
C GLN A 72 -5.59 9.98 6.58
N GLN A 73 -5.57 11.32 6.67
CA GLN A 73 -4.39 12.12 6.33
C GLN A 73 -3.17 11.74 7.18
N LYS A 74 -3.38 11.53 8.49
CA LYS A 74 -2.32 11.09 9.40
C LYS A 74 -1.78 9.72 9.00
N PHE A 75 -2.64 8.72 8.80
CA PHE A 75 -2.20 7.37 8.45
C PHE A 75 -1.57 7.29 7.07
N ALA A 76 -2.06 8.07 6.10
CA ALA A 76 -1.44 8.20 4.78
C ALA A 76 -0.01 8.74 4.90
N GLY A 77 0.21 9.80 5.69
CA GLY A 77 1.55 10.34 5.93
C GLY A 77 2.51 9.34 6.58
N GLU A 78 2.06 8.61 7.61
CA GLU A 78 2.87 7.56 8.24
C GLU A 78 3.19 6.39 7.30
N SER A 79 2.22 6.02 6.43
CA SER A 79 2.42 5.01 5.39
C SER A 79 3.49 5.44 4.40
N GLU A 80 3.41 6.68 3.89
CA GLU A 80 4.36 7.24 2.94
C GLU A 80 5.78 7.27 3.51
N ILE A 81 5.94 7.71 4.76
CA ILE A 81 7.24 7.74 5.44
C ILE A 81 7.83 6.32 5.51
N ALA A 82 7.06 5.34 5.98
CA ALA A 82 7.54 3.97 6.12
C ALA A 82 7.92 3.34 4.77
N TYR A 83 7.12 3.56 3.71
CA TYR A 83 7.44 3.09 2.37
C TYR A 83 8.69 3.78 1.80
N LYS A 84 8.83 5.08 2.00
CA LYS A 84 9.98 5.85 1.51
C LYS A 84 11.27 5.37 2.18
N ASP A 85 11.26 5.18 3.50
CA ASP A 85 12.39 4.65 4.25
C ASP A 85 12.78 3.24 3.75
N ALA A 86 11.78 2.37 3.51
CA ALA A 86 12.01 1.05 2.93
C ALA A 86 12.61 1.15 1.51
N PHE A 87 12.10 2.07 0.69
CA PHE A 87 12.44 2.20 -0.72
C PHE A 87 13.85 2.75 -0.91
N ASP A 88 14.21 3.77 -0.15
CA ASP A 88 15.55 4.35 -0.19
C ASP A 88 16.61 3.37 0.33
N MET A 89 16.26 2.53 1.32
CA MET A 89 17.14 1.43 1.75
C MET A 89 17.25 0.34 0.67
N ALA A 90 16.13 -0.07 0.06
CA ALA A 90 16.12 -1.12 -0.97
C ALA A 90 16.91 -0.72 -2.22
N LYS A 91 16.87 0.55 -2.64
CA LYS A 91 17.66 1.06 -3.77
C LYS A 91 19.15 0.79 -3.64
N ASN A 92 19.68 0.92 -2.42
CA ASN A 92 21.10 0.82 -2.14
C ASN A 92 21.56 -0.60 -1.79
N GLN A 93 20.63 -1.48 -1.39
CA GLN A 93 20.94 -2.78 -0.78
C GLN A 93 20.48 -3.98 -1.62
N MET A 94 19.66 -3.77 -2.64
CA MET A 94 19.05 -4.85 -3.43
C MET A 94 19.08 -4.53 -4.92
N PRO A 95 19.33 -5.53 -5.80
CA PRO A 95 19.19 -5.35 -7.24
C PRO A 95 17.73 -5.04 -7.60
N VAL A 96 17.52 -4.39 -8.75
CA VAL A 96 16.17 -4.00 -9.24
C VAL A 96 15.24 -5.20 -9.44
N THR A 97 15.81 -6.37 -9.68
CA THR A 97 15.10 -7.63 -9.85
C THR A 97 14.75 -8.34 -8.55
N HIS A 98 15.23 -7.88 -7.39
CA HIS A 98 15.01 -8.59 -6.13
C HIS A 98 13.50 -8.63 -5.76
N PRO A 99 12.91 -9.79 -5.43
CA PRO A 99 11.48 -9.92 -5.13
C PRO A 99 10.98 -8.94 -4.06
N ILE A 100 11.75 -8.76 -2.98
CA ILE A 100 11.39 -7.80 -1.92
C ILE A 100 11.37 -6.35 -2.41
N ARG A 101 12.32 -5.95 -3.26
CA ARG A 101 12.36 -4.59 -3.83
C ARG A 101 11.20 -4.38 -4.81
N LEU A 102 10.93 -5.36 -5.67
CA LEU A 102 9.80 -5.32 -6.60
C LEU A 102 8.47 -5.27 -5.84
N GLY A 103 8.28 -6.13 -4.84
CA GLY A 103 7.06 -6.17 -4.03
C GLY A 103 6.86 -4.90 -3.20
N LEU A 104 7.94 -4.24 -2.79
CA LEU A 104 7.88 -2.92 -2.17
C LEU A 104 7.39 -1.86 -3.16
N VAL A 105 7.94 -1.79 -4.38
CA VAL A 105 7.49 -0.82 -5.39
C VAL A 105 6.04 -1.09 -5.80
N LEU A 106 5.64 -2.35 -5.93
CA LEU A 106 4.25 -2.73 -6.19
C LEU A 106 3.31 -2.09 -5.15
N ASN A 107 3.53 -2.36 -3.86
CA ASN A 107 2.64 -1.84 -2.81
C ASN A 107 2.73 -0.33 -2.66
N PHE A 108 3.91 0.27 -2.88
CA PHE A 108 4.08 1.72 -2.82
C PHE A 108 3.38 2.41 -4.00
N SER A 109 3.41 1.83 -5.21
CA SER A 109 2.66 2.36 -6.35
C SER A 109 1.14 2.28 -6.12
N VAL A 110 0.65 1.18 -5.55
CA VAL A 110 -0.76 1.04 -5.14
C VAL A 110 -1.14 2.10 -4.10
N PHE A 111 -0.26 2.39 -3.13
CA PHE A 111 -0.47 3.48 -2.17
C PHE A 111 -0.67 4.84 -2.85
N TYR A 112 0.20 5.20 -3.81
CA TYR A 112 0.04 6.46 -4.55
C TYR A 112 -1.29 6.50 -5.33
N TYR A 113 -1.68 5.38 -5.94
CA TYR A 113 -2.93 5.30 -6.71
C TYR A 113 -4.18 5.37 -5.82
N GLU A 114 -4.28 4.47 -4.83
CA GLU A 114 -5.53 4.28 -4.05
C GLU A 114 -5.69 5.28 -2.90
N ILE A 115 -4.59 5.71 -2.27
CA ILE A 115 -4.64 6.54 -1.05
C ILE A 115 -4.38 8.01 -1.36
N LEU A 116 -3.35 8.30 -2.15
CA LEU A 116 -2.98 9.68 -2.48
C LEU A 116 -3.65 10.20 -3.75
N ASN A 117 -4.32 9.33 -4.50
CA ASN A 117 -4.93 9.68 -5.77
C ASN A 117 -3.95 10.32 -6.77
N ASP A 118 -2.69 9.87 -6.74
CA ASP A 118 -1.60 10.33 -7.61
C ASP A 118 -1.26 9.22 -8.62
N THR A 119 -2.11 9.12 -9.64
CA THR A 119 -1.97 8.16 -10.74
C THR A 119 -0.66 8.34 -11.52
N ASP A 120 -0.20 9.58 -11.67
CA ASP A 120 1.03 9.87 -12.42
C ASP A 120 2.25 9.31 -11.70
N THR A 121 2.36 9.55 -10.39
CA THR A 121 3.45 8.98 -9.58
C THR A 121 3.33 7.45 -9.50
N ALA A 122 2.14 6.91 -9.28
CA ALA A 122 1.91 5.47 -9.24
C ALA A 122 2.37 4.77 -10.54
N CYS A 123 1.91 5.26 -11.69
CA CYS A 123 2.27 4.72 -13.00
C CYS A 123 3.77 4.86 -13.27
N ARG A 124 4.36 6.03 -13.00
CA ARG A 124 5.80 6.26 -13.21
C ARG A 124 6.64 5.29 -12.37
N MET A 125 6.27 5.08 -11.11
CA MET A 125 6.99 4.17 -10.21
C MET A 125 6.88 2.71 -10.66
N ALA A 126 5.66 2.24 -10.94
CA ALA A 126 5.43 0.87 -11.37
C ALA A 126 6.12 0.57 -12.71
N LYS A 127 6.03 1.51 -13.66
CA LYS A 127 6.66 1.38 -14.98
C LYS A 127 8.18 1.35 -14.87
N GLN A 128 8.79 2.27 -14.11
CA GLN A 128 10.24 2.29 -13.95
C GLN A 128 10.76 0.97 -13.36
N ALA A 129 10.11 0.45 -12.30
CA ALA A 129 10.54 -0.80 -11.70
C ALA A 129 10.36 -2.02 -12.63
N PHE A 130 9.28 -2.03 -13.43
CA PHE A 130 9.07 -3.06 -14.43
C PHE A 130 10.15 -3.02 -15.52
N ASP A 131 10.41 -1.83 -16.09
CA ASP A 131 11.39 -1.63 -17.17
C ASP A 131 12.82 -1.96 -16.68
N ASP A 132 13.19 -1.51 -15.48
CA ASP A 132 14.50 -1.80 -14.87
C ASP A 132 14.70 -3.30 -14.63
N ALA A 133 13.70 -3.97 -14.05
CA ALA A 133 13.80 -5.41 -13.79
C ALA A 133 13.76 -6.24 -15.08
N LEU A 134 13.04 -5.78 -16.11
CA LEU A 134 13.03 -6.42 -17.42
C LEU A 134 14.40 -6.34 -18.11
N ALA A 135 15.09 -5.20 -17.99
CA ALA A 135 16.43 -5.02 -18.55
C ALA A 135 17.48 -5.95 -17.91
N GLU A 136 17.25 -6.37 -16.66
CA GLU A 136 18.14 -7.25 -15.90
C GLU A 136 17.57 -8.67 -15.69
N LEU A 137 16.53 -9.07 -16.44
CA LEU A 137 15.80 -10.34 -16.22
C LEU A 137 16.72 -11.57 -16.31
N ASP A 138 17.70 -11.55 -17.21
CA ASP A 138 18.67 -12.65 -17.40
C ASP A 138 19.64 -12.80 -16.22
N SER A 139 19.74 -11.80 -15.33
CA SER A 139 20.62 -11.83 -14.16
C SER A 139 20.00 -12.49 -12.92
N ILE A 140 18.70 -12.84 -12.97
CA ILE A 140 17.98 -13.36 -11.82
C ILE A 140 18.34 -14.82 -11.57
N GLY A 141 18.75 -15.14 -10.34
CA GLY A 141 18.99 -16.52 -9.92
C GLY A 141 17.72 -17.36 -9.88
N GLU A 142 17.84 -18.67 -10.13
CA GLU A 142 16.70 -19.60 -10.22
C GLU A 142 15.75 -19.52 -9.02
N ASP A 143 16.30 -19.38 -7.80
CA ASP A 143 15.53 -19.31 -6.55
C ASP A 143 14.59 -18.10 -6.47
N SER A 144 14.93 -16.99 -7.14
CA SER A 144 14.17 -15.74 -7.10
C SER A 144 13.38 -15.47 -8.37
N TYR A 145 13.64 -16.24 -9.45
CA TYR A 145 13.08 -15.99 -10.78
C TYR A 145 11.54 -16.04 -10.78
N ARG A 146 10.98 -17.07 -10.15
CA ARG A 146 9.53 -17.25 -10.08
C ARG A 146 8.83 -16.10 -9.35
N ASP A 147 9.34 -15.72 -8.19
CA ASP A 147 8.71 -14.68 -7.38
C ASP A 147 8.83 -13.31 -8.04
N SER A 148 10.00 -13.00 -8.61
CA SER A 148 10.24 -11.74 -9.33
C SER A 148 9.30 -11.60 -10.53
N THR A 149 9.19 -12.65 -11.35
CA THR A 149 8.34 -12.63 -12.55
C THR A 149 6.84 -12.51 -12.23
N ILE A 150 6.37 -13.13 -11.13
CA ILE A 150 5.00 -12.94 -10.65
C ILE A 150 4.75 -11.49 -10.25
N ILE A 151 5.69 -10.86 -9.53
CA ILE A 151 5.52 -9.46 -9.10
C ILE A 151 5.59 -8.50 -10.31
N MET A 152 6.49 -8.73 -11.26
CA MET A 152 6.55 -7.97 -12.51
C MET A 152 5.24 -8.07 -13.30
N GLN A 153 4.62 -9.26 -13.32
CA GLN A 153 3.32 -9.47 -13.93
C GLN A 153 2.24 -8.62 -13.25
N LEU A 154 2.21 -8.58 -11.91
CA LEU A 154 1.28 -7.73 -11.15
C LEU A 154 1.51 -6.23 -11.41
N LEU A 155 2.77 -5.77 -11.52
CA LEU A 155 3.08 -4.40 -11.89
C LEU A 155 2.51 -4.04 -13.28
N ARG A 156 2.65 -4.95 -14.25
CA ARG A 156 2.09 -4.76 -15.60
C ARG A 156 0.57 -4.72 -15.60
N ASP A 157 -0.07 -5.59 -14.80
CA ASP A 157 -1.52 -5.65 -14.71
C ASP A 157 -2.09 -4.37 -14.08
N ASN A 158 -1.47 -3.89 -13.01
CA ASN A 158 -1.81 -2.60 -12.40
C ASN A 158 -1.67 -1.43 -13.39
N LEU A 159 -0.54 -1.34 -14.10
CA LEU A 159 -0.35 -0.32 -15.13
C LEU A 159 -1.46 -0.36 -16.19
N THR A 160 -1.85 -1.56 -16.62
CA THR A 160 -2.93 -1.73 -17.61
C THR A 160 -4.26 -1.20 -17.08
N VAL A 161 -4.59 -1.48 -15.82
CA VAL A 161 -5.82 -0.97 -15.18
C VAL A 161 -5.77 0.56 -15.07
N TRP A 162 -4.68 1.11 -14.58
CA TRP A 162 -4.56 2.55 -14.30
C TRP A 162 -4.50 3.41 -15.57
N THR A 163 -3.91 2.91 -16.66
CA THR A 163 -3.84 3.66 -17.92
C THR A 163 -5.12 3.57 -18.75
N ASN A 164 -5.92 2.51 -18.57
CA ASN A 164 -7.17 2.33 -19.31
C ASN A 164 -8.38 3.00 -18.64
N ASN A 165 -8.31 3.26 -17.33
CA ASN A 165 -9.37 3.95 -16.57
C ASN A 165 -8.85 5.25 -15.91
N PRO A 166 -8.44 6.27 -16.69
CA PRO A 166 -7.91 7.52 -16.12
C PRO A 166 -8.95 8.36 -15.35
N SER A 167 -10.22 7.95 -15.31
CA SER A 167 -11.36 8.76 -14.87
C SER A 167 -12.10 8.27 -13.63
N ASP A 168 -11.75 7.14 -12.99
CA ASP A 168 -12.51 6.63 -11.82
C ASP A 168 -12.15 7.28 -10.47
N VAL A 169 -11.22 8.24 -10.44
CA VAL A 169 -10.70 8.77 -9.17
C VAL A 169 -10.87 10.29 -9.01
N ASN A 170 -11.44 10.98 -10.00
CA ASN A 170 -11.69 12.43 -9.94
C ASN A 170 -13.10 12.82 -9.44
N ASP A 171 -13.98 11.86 -9.13
CA ASP A 171 -15.39 12.14 -8.77
C ASP A 171 -15.65 12.31 -7.26
N ALA A 172 -14.64 12.16 -6.40
CA ALA A 172 -14.81 12.29 -4.95
C ALA A 172 -14.82 13.74 -4.42
N ASN A 173 -14.55 14.75 -5.26
CA ASN A 173 -14.41 16.15 -4.83
C ASN A 173 -15.41 17.14 -5.45
N GLN A 174 -16.50 16.68 -6.08
CA GLN A 174 -17.52 17.60 -6.68
C GLN A 174 -18.92 17.53 -6.04
N SER A 175 -19.07 16.97 -4.84
CA SER A 175 -20.39 16.89 -4.18
C SER A 175 -20.46 17.54 -2.79
N GLU A 176 -19.74 18.65 -2.58
CA GLU A 176 -19.97 19.57 -1.44
C GLU A 176 -19.88 21.04 -1.88
N GLU A 177 -20.68 21.46 -2.86
CA GLU A 177 -21.01 22.88 -3.06
C GLU A 177 -22.33 23.01 -3.84
N GLN A 178 -23.45 22.83 -3.13
CA GLN A 178 -24.76 23.44 -3.41
C GLN A 178 -25.75 23.20 -2.28
#